data_AF-A0ABF7QTB1-F1
#
_entry.id   AF-A0ABF7QTB1-F1
#
_cell.length_a   1.000
_cell.length_b   1.000
_cell.length_c   1.000
_cell.angle_alpha   90.00
_cell.angle_beta   90.00
_cell.angle_gamma   90.00
#
_symmetry.space_group_name_H-M   'P 1'
#
loop_
_entity.id
_entity.type
_entity.pdbx_description
1 polymer ?
#
loop_
_entity_poly.entity_id
_entity_poly.type
_entity_poly.pdbx_seq_one_letter_code
_entity_poly.pdbx_strand_id
1 'polypeptide(L)'
;MLRLAIAIIVILVASGLAAWGIDIARLFNVTQPITVCLSIMGAAVFVRLNRGMPTLDWKSLTASERKELTKSILDLTREYVLILALNAIAIAYVIFLSAVGKDDAILLPEYTQRGLVGAFVFILGVAATRVGYVVWRDFDIVRLQKKLIDDSGIRDEQDAAKKEASEKVTAMKSSGLKAPPASPIQPWSN
;
A
#
# COMPACT_ATOMS: atom_id res chain seq x y z
N MET A 1 -3.46 13.34 6.81
CA MET A 1 -3.81 13.55 8.23
C MET A 1 -5.30 13.36 8.51
N LEU A 2 -6.22 13.98 7.75
CA LEU A 2 -7.68 13.87 8.00
C LEU A 2 -8.22 12.43 8.07
N ARG A 3 -7.81 11.55 7.15
CA ARG A 3 -8.24 10.13 7.14
C ARG A 3 -7.78 9.34 8.37
N LEU A 4 -6.61 9.67 8.91
CA LEU A 4 -6.09 9.05 10.13
C LEU A 4 -6.85 9.52 11.36
N ALA A 5 -7.17 10.81 11.45
CA ALA A 5 -7.96 11.36 12.54
C ALA A 5 -9.36 10.74 12.59
N ILE A 6 -10.03 10.61 11.44
CA ILE A 6 -11.33 9.95 11.34
C ILE A 6 -11.23 8.48 11.78
N ALA A 7 -10.22 7.74 11.32
CA ALA A 7 -10.03 6.35 11.71
C ALA A 7 -9.81 6.21 13.23
N ILE A 8 -8.99 7.07 13.83
CA ILE A 8 -8.75 7.06 15.28
C ILE A 8 -10.04 7.35 16.06
N ILE A 9 -10.84 8.32 15.61
CA ILE A 9 -12.14 8.63 16.25
C ILE A 9 -13.08 7.44 16.16
N VAL A 10 -13.19 6.80 15.00
CA VAL A 10 -14.03 5.60 14.82
C VAL A 10 -13.57 4.47 15.74
N ILE A 11 -12.26 4.25 15.84
CA ILE A 11 -11.70 3.22 16.74
C ILE A 11 -11.95 3.58 18.21
N LEU A 12 -11.83 4.84 18.61
CA LEU A 12 -12.13 5.30 19.97
C LEU A 12 -13.60 5.06 20.33
N VAL A 13 -14.52 5.39 19.43
CA VAL A 13 -15.95 5.14 19.64
C VAL A 13 -16.23 3.64 19.71
N ALA A 14 -15.68 2.85 18.80
CA ALA A 14 -15.83 1.39 18.81
C ALA A 14 -15.25 0.77 20.08
N SER A 15 -14.09 1.25 20.55
CA SER A 15 -13.47 0.85 21.81
C SER A 15 -14.35 1.18 23.01
N GLY A 16 -14.95 2.38 23.03
CA GLY A 16 -15.86 2.79 24.09
C GLY A 16 -17.12 1.92 24.13
N LEU A 17 -17.72 1.65 22.97
CA LEU A 17 -18.89 0.77 22.86
C LEU A 17 -18.55 -0.67 23.27
N ALA A 18 -17.40 -1.19 22.84
CA ALA A 18 -16.93 -2.52 23.21
C ALA A 18 -16.65 -2.64 24.71
N ALA A 19 -16.04 -1.62 25.33
CA ALA A 19 -15.79 -1.58 26.77
C ALA A 19 -17.08 -1.70 27.61
N TRP A 20 -18.22 -1.25 27.08
CA TRP A 20 -19.51 -1.33 27.77
C TRP A 20 -20.34 -2.55 27.36
N GLY A 21 -20.21 -3.03 26.11
CA GLY A 21 -21.06 -4.08 25.56
C GLY A 21 -20.47 -5.49 25.61
N ILE A 22 -19.16 -5.64 25.81
CA ILE A 22 -18.48 -6.93 25.75
C ILE A 22 -17.99 -7.35 27.14
N ASP A 23 -18.44 -8.52 27.57
CA ASP A 23 -17.92 -9.22 28.73
C ASP A 23 -16.49 -9.72 28.47
N ILE A 24 -15.58 -9.45 29.42
CA ILE A 24 -14.17 -9.88 29.36
C ILE A 24 -14.03 -11.39 29.16
N ALA A 25 -14.97 -12.19 29.68
CA ALA A 25 -14.98 -13.64 29.51
C ALA A 25 -15.11 -14.07 28.04
N ARG A 26 -15.79 -13.27 27.20
CA ARG A 26 -15.94 -13.54 25.76
C ARG A 26 -14.65 -13.25 25.00
N LEU A 27 -13.80 -12.38 25.53
CA LEU A 27 -12.51 -12.04 24.94
C LEU A 27 -11.60 -13.26 24.85
N PHE A 28 -11.60 -14.09 25.90
CA PHE A 28 -10.81 -15.31 25.98
C PHE A 28 -11.16 -16.34 24.89
N ASN A 29 -12.40 -16.36 24.42
CA ASN A 29 -12.82 -17.27 23.35
C ASN A 29 -12.22 -16.88 21.99
N VAL A 30 -11.82 -15.62 21.81
CA VAL A 30 -11.28 -15.11 20.55
C VAL A 30 -9.78 -14.81 20.63
N THR A 31 -9.15 -14.99 21.78
CA THR A 31 -7.72 -14.74 21.99
C THR A 31 -6.84 -15.55 21.03
N GLN A 32 -7.09 -16.86 20.89
CA GLN A 32 -6.29 -17.72 20.02
C GLN A 32 -6.35 -17.31 18.52
N PRO A 33 -7.53 -17.16 17.89
CA PRO A 33 -7.58 -16.73 16.49
C PRO A 33 -6.95 -15.34 16.30
N ILE A 34 -7.09 -14.44 17.28
CA ILE A 34 -6.45 -13.12 17.23
C ILE A 34 -4.92 -13.23 17.28
N THR A 35 -4.37 -14.08 18.14
CA THR A 35 -2.92 -14.36 18.19
C THR A 35 -2.40 -14.84 16.84
N VAL A 36 -3.11 -15.76 16.20
CA VAL A 36 -2.75 -16.29 14.88
C VAL A 36 -2.76 -15.18 13.84
N CYS A 37 -3.82 -14.37 13.78
CA CYS A 37 -3.91 -13.23 12.86
C CYS A 37 -2.77 -12.22 13.08
N LEU A 38 -2.51 -11.81 14.32
CA LEU A 38 -1.42 -10.89 14.66
C LEU A 38 -0.04 -11.45 14.28
N SER A 39 0.15 -12.77 14.43
CA SER A 39 1.40 -13.44 14.05
C SER A 39 1.62 -13.43 12.53
N ILE A 40 0.57 -13.70 11.75
CA ILE A 40 0.62 -13.62 10.29
C ILE A 40 0.89 -12.18 9.84
N MET A 41 0.23 -11.20 10.47
CA MET A 41 0.45 -9.77 10.19
C MET A 41 1.90 -9.38 10.49
N GLY A 42 2.45 -9.80 11.62
CA GLY A 42 3.86 -9.59 11.97
C GLY A 42 4.81 -10.19 10.93
N ALA A 43 4.59 -11.45 10.55
CA ALA A 43 5.39 -12.15 9.55
C ALA A 43 5.35 -11.45 8.17
N ALA A 44 4.18 -10.97 7.74
CA ALA A 44 4.03 -10.23 6.49
C ALA A 44 4.86 -8.94 6.47
N VAL A 45 4.91 -8.20 7.59
CA VAL A 45 5.74 -7.01 7.72
C VAL A 45 7.23 -7.36 7.64
N PHE A 46 7.67 -8.43 8.29
CA PHE A 46 9.06 -8.90 8.21
C PHE A 46 9.47 -9.30 6.79
N VAL A 47 8.62 -10.06 6.07
CA VAL A 47 8.87 -10.42 4.68
C VAL A 47 9.01 -9.17 3.81
N ARG A 48 8.19 -8.15 4.05
CA ARG A 48 8.23 -6.89 3.31
C ARG A 48 9.48 -6.06 3.60
N LEU A 49 9.92 -6.03 4.85
CA LEU A 49 11.20 -5.39 5.21
C LEU A 49 12.39 -6.14 4.60
N ASN A 50 12.35 -7.49 4.60
CA ASN A 50 13.42 -8.34 4.06
C ASN A 50 13.52 -8.32 2.54
N ARG A 51 12.39 -8.19 1.82
CA ARG A 51 12.39 -8.11 0.34
C ARG A 51 13.04 -6.82 -0.19
N GLY A 52 13.30 -5.84 0.68
CA GLY A 52 13.83 -4.54 0.28
C GLY A 52 12.84 -3.74 -0.55
N MET A 53 13.09 -2.44 -0.69
CA MET A 53 12.40 -1.65 -1.71
C MET A 53 12.93 -2.02 -3.10
N PRO A 54 12.08 -2.00 -4.14
CA PRO A 54 12.53 -2.25 -5.51
C PRO A 54 13.74 -1.35 -5.80
N THR A 55 14.74 -1.93 -6.46
CA THR A 55 15.99 -1.24 -6.82
C THR A 55 15.69 -0.07 -7.75
N LEU A 56 15.41 1.09 -7.15
CA LEU A 56 15.28 2.36 -7.85
C LEU A 56 16.65 2.72 -8.43
N ASP A 57 16.68 3.05 -9.72
CA ASP A 57 17.90 3.43 -10.44
C ASP A 57 18.36 4.84 -10.00
N TRP A 58 18.89 4.91 -8.79
CA TRP A 58 19.32 6.13 -8.11
C TRP A 58 20.46 6.86 -8.83
N LYS A 59 21.10 6.21 -9.81
CA LYS A 59 22.17 6.79 -10.62
C LYS A 59 21.66 7.76 -11.67
N SER A 60 20.39 7.64 -12.07
CA SER A 60 19.72 8.55 -13.01
C SER A 60 19.24 9.85 -12.37
N LEU A 61 19.23 9.94 -11.02
CA LEU A 61 18.66 11.05 -10.26
C LEU A 61 19.70 12.11 -9.89
N THR A 62 19.26 13.37 -9.92
CA THR A 62 20.02 14.51 -9.42
C THR A 62 20.27 14.39 -7.90
N ALA A 63 21.25 15.15 -7.38
CA ALA A 63 21.59 15.08 -5.95
C ALA A 63 20.43 15.52 -5.03
N SER A 64 19.59 16.47 -5.47
CA SER A 64 18.39 16.91 -4.75
C SER A 64 17.32 15.82 -4.70
N GLU A 65 17.03 15.19 -5.84
CA GLU A 65 16.03 14.11 -5.93
C GLU A 65 16.46 12.88 -5.13
N ARG A 66 17.76 12.55 -5.11
CA ARG A 66 18.29 11.48 -4.25
C ARG A 66 18.05 11.73 -2.77
N LYS A 67 18.18 12.97 -2.31
CA LYS A 67 17.93 13.34 -0.91
C LYS A 67 16.45 13.20 -0.54
N GLU A 68 15.56 13.62 -1.42
CA GLU A 68 14.11 13.49 -1.23
C GLU A 68 13.66 12.02 -1.26
N LEU A 69 14.22 11.23 -2.18
CA LEU A 69 13.98 9.79 -2.26
C LEU A 69 14.43 9.08 -0.98
N THR A 70 15.64 9.38 -0.50
CA THR A 70 16.20 8.79 0.72
C THR A 70 15.36 9.15 1.95
N LYS A 71 14.88 10.39 2.03
CA LYS A 71 13.98 10.83 3.11
C LYS A 71 12.66 10.06 3.07
N SER A 72 12.06 9.93 1.88
CA SER A 72 10.81 9.18 1.71
C SER A 72 10.96 7.70 2.07
N ILE A 73 12.09 7.10 1.70
CA ILE A 73 12.48 5.73 2.08
C ILE A 73 12.61 5.57 3.60
N LEU A 74 13.27 6.53 4.25
CA LEU A 74 13.46 6.52 5.70
C LEU A 74 12.13 6.67 6.44
N ASP A 75 11.28 7.61 6.00
CA ASP A 75 9.95 7.84 6.57
C ASP A 75 9.08 6.59 6.42
N LEU A 76 9.12 5.93 5.25
CA LEU A 76 8.42 4.67 5.00
C LEU A 76 8.91 3.54 5.92
N THR A 77 10.22 3.44 6.10
CA THR A 77 10.84 2.44 6.98
C THR A 77 10.42 2.67 8.44
N ARG A 78 10.41 3.93 8.87
CA ARG A 78 9.96 4.34 10.20
C ARG A 78 8.49 3.98 10.43
N GLU A 79 7.63 4.15 9.42
CA GLU A 79 6.23 3.72 9.49
C GLU A 79 6.10 2.21 9.69
N TYR A 80 6.87 1.38 8.98
CA TYR A 80 6.83 -0.08 9.17
C TYR A 80 7.29 -0.51 10.55
N VAL A 81 8.35 0.11 11.08
CA VAL A 81 8.83 -0.18 12.44
C VAL A 81 7.75 0.16 13.47
N LEU A 82 7.01 1.24 13.27
CA LEU A 82 5.88 1.61 14.15
C LEU A 82 4.76 0.56 14.09
N ILE A 83 4.42 0.06 12.90
CA ILE A 83 3.42 -1.00 12.73
C ILE A 83 3.88 -2.30 13.42
N LEU A 84 5.17 -2.63 13.29
CA LEU A 84 5.75 -3.79 13.96
C LEU A 84 5.68 -3.65 15.48
N ALA A 85 6.03 -2.47 16.01
CA ALA A 85 5.94 -2.17 17.44
C ALA A 85 4.50 -2.29 17.96
N LEU A 86 3.51 -1.79 17.21
CA LEU A 86 2.08 -1.93 17.56
C LEU A 86 1.63 -3.39 17.59
N ASN A 87 2.04 -4.20 16.61
CA ASN A 87 1.74 -5.63 16.62
C ASN A 87 2.42 -6.35 17.79
N ALA A 88 3.66 -6.00 18.12
CA ALA A 88 4.36 -6.54 19.29
C ALA A 88 3.64 -6.21 20.61
N ILE A 89 3.15 -4.96 20.75
CA ILE A 89 2.35 -4.53 21.90
C ILE A 89 1.03 -5.31 21.95
N ALA A 90 0.35 -5.51 20.81
CA ALA A 90 -0.89 -6.28 20.74
C ALA A 90 -0.68 -7.75 21.15
N ILE A 91 0.41 -8.37 20.69
CA ILE A 91 0.78 -9.74 21.07
C ILE A 91 1.12 -9.82 22.55
N ALA A 92 1.92 -8.88 23.07
CA ALA A 92 2.25 -8.83 24.50
C ALA A 92 0.99 -8.68 25.36
N TYR A 93 0.03 -7.87 24.91
CA TYR A 93 -1.26 -7.71 25.57
C TYR A 93 -2.07 -9.02 25.60
N VAL A 94 -2.11 -9.74 24.48
CA VAL A 94 -2.75 -11.06 24.38
C VAL A 94 -2.09 -12.08 25.30
N ILE A 95 -0.76 -12.10 25.35
CA ILE A 95 0.00 -12.96 26.26
C ILE A 95 -0.33 -12.62 27.72
N PHE A 96 -0.38 -11.33 28.05
CA PHE A 96 -0.76 -10.87 29.39
C PHE A 96 -2.17 -11.32 29.77
N LEU A 97 -3.16 -11.13 28.90
CA LEU A 97 -4.52 -11.62 29.14
C LEU A 97 -4.54 -13.14 29.33
N SER A 98 -3.84 -13.88 28.47
CA SER A 98 -3.77 -15.34 28.56
C SER A 98 -3.12 -15.83 29.86
N ALA A 99 -2.15 -15.08 30.39
CA ALA A 99 -1.47 -15.39 31.64
C ALA A 99 -2.34 -15.12 32.88
N VAL A 100 -3.17 -14.06 32.86
CA VAL A 100 -4.16 -13.81 33.91
C VAL A 100 -5.22 -14.92 33.90
N GLY A 101 -5.65 -15.37 32.72
CA GLY A 101 -6.66 -16.41 32.61
C GLY A 101 -8.08 -15.89 32.82
N LYS A 102 -9.06 -16.69 32.39
CA LYS A 102 -10.46 -16.29 32.33
C LYS A 102 -11.07 -16.12 33.73
N ASP A 103 -10.78 -17.05 34.63
CA ASP A 103 -11.43 -17.11 35.94
C ASP A 103 -10.98 -15.94 36.83
N ASP A 104 -9.69 -15.61 36.81
CA ASP A 104 -9.15 -14.47 37.56
C ASP A 104 -9.55 -13.12 36.93
N ALA A 105 -9.69 -13.06 35.60
CA ALA A 105 -10.11 -11.84 34.91
C ALA A 105 -11.55 -11.41 35.25
N ILE A 106 -12.43 -12.37 35.55
CA ILE A 106 -13.83 -12.12 35.94
C ILE A 106 -13.92 -11.57 37.38
N LEU A 107 -12.92 -11.83 38.22
CA LEU A 107 -12.87 -11.34 39.59
C LEU A 107 -12.37 -9.89 39.70
N LEU A 108 -11.83 -9.33 38.61
CA LEU A 108 -11.33 -7.96 38.60
C LEU A 108 -12.47 -6.95 38.81
N PRO A 109 -12.18 -5.76 39.35
CA PRO A 109 -13.17 -4.67 39.42
C PRO A 109 -13.75 -4.35 38.04
N GLU A 110 -15.04 -4.07 37.98
CA GLU A 110 -15.76 -3.83 36.72
C GLU A 110 -15.10 -2.74 35.86
N TYR A 111 -14.66 -1.64 36.47
CA TYR A 111 -13.93 -0.59 35.76
C TYR A 111 -12.63 -1.08 35.11
N THR A 112 -11.91 -1.98 35.78
CA THR A 112 -10.68 -2.59 35.26
C THR A 112 -10.99 -3.53 34.10
N GLN A 113 -12.05 -4.34 34.22
CA GLN A 113 -12.47 -5.23 33.14
C GLN A 113 -12.85 -4.46 31.88
N ARG A 114 -13.71 -3.44 32.02
CA ARG A 114 -14.13 -2.57 30.90
C ARG A 114 -12.93 -1.83 30.29
N GLY A 115 -12.01 -1.36 31.13
CA GLY A 115 -10.76 -0.73 30.69
C GLY A 115 -9.89 -1.67 29.85
N LEU A 116 -9.74 -2.94 30.29
CA LEU A 116 -8.99 -3.95 29.54
C LEU A 116 -9.65 -4.25 28.19
N VAL A 117 -10.97 -4.50 28.18
CA VAL A 117 -11.72 -4.76 26.94
C VAL A 117 -11.61 -3.58 25.96
N GLY A 118 -11.78 -2.35 26.45
CA GLY A 118 -11.61 -1.14 25.64
C GLY A 118 -10.20 -1.03 25.07
N ALA A 119 -9.18 -1.13 25.93
CA ALA A 119 -7.78 -1.05 25.50
C ALA A 119 -7.43 -2.11 24.45
N PHE A 120 -7.94 -3.33 24.62
CA PHE A 120 -7.76 -4.41 23.66
C PHE A 120 -8.36 -4.09 22.29
N VAL A 121 -9.63 -3.67 22.26
CA VAL A 121 -10.33 -3.31 21.01
C VAL A 121 -9.66 -2.12 20.34
N PHE A 122 -9.20 -1.14 21.13
CA PHE A 122 -8.46 0.01 20.60
C PHE A 122 -7.16 -0.43 19.92
N ILE A 123 -6.32 -1.21 20.61
CA ILE A 123 -5.04 -1.68 20.08
C ILE A 123 -5.25 -2.50 18.80
N LEU A 124 -6.21 -3.43 18.81
CA LEU A 124 -6.55 -4.22 17.63
C LEU A 124 -7.11 -3.38 16.50
N GLY A 125 -7.99 -2.41 16.79
CA GLY A 125 -8.55 -1.52 15.77
C GLY A 125 -7.47 -0.67 15.10
N VAL A 126 -6.51 -0.16 15.87
CA VAL A 126 -5.35 0.56 15.34
C VAL A 126 -4.48 -0.38 14.50
N ALA A 127 -4.16 -1.58 14.99
CA ALA A 127 -3.35 -2.55 14.27
C ALA A 127 -4.00 -2.97 12.93
N ALA A 128 -5.30 -3.28 12.94
CA ALA A 128 -6.08 -3.67 11.77
C ALA A 128 -6.13 -2.53 10.73
N THR A 129 -6.39 -1.30 11.17
CA THR A 129 -6.40 -0.13 10.28
C THR A 129 -5.05 0.10 9.63
N ARG A 130 -3.96 -0.05 10.39
CA ARG A 130 -2.60 0.10 9.87
C ARG A 130 -2.25 -0.97 8.86
N VAL A 131 -2.66 -2.22 9.08
CA VAL A 131 -2.46 -3.29 8.09
C VAL A 131 -3.31 -3.06 6.85
N GLY A 132 -4.55 -2.59 6.98
CA GLY A 132 -5.36 -2.19 5.83
C GLY A 132 -4.67 -1.13 4.97
N TYR A 133 -4.02 -0.14 5.59
CA TYR A 133 -3.21 0.85 4.88
C TYR A 133 -1.99 0.23 4.16
N VAL A 134 -1.31 -0.73 4.78
CA VAL A 134 -0.17 -1.45 4.17
C VAL A 134 -0.60 -2.22 2.92
N VAL A 135 -1.75 -2.89 2.98
CA VAL A 135 -2.35 -3.62 1.84
C VAL A 135 -2.77 -2.67 0.74
N TRP A 136 -3.41 -1.55 1.09
CA TRP A 136 -3.81 -0.54 0.09
C TRP A 136 -2.59 0.04 -0.65
N ARG A 137 -1.49 0.27 0.06
CA ARG A 137 -0.22 0.69 -0.57
C ARG A 137 0.39 -0.39 -1.47
N ASP A 138 0.31 -1.67 -1.09
CA ASP A 138 0.74 -2.76 -1.98
C ASP A 138 -0.04 -2.78 -3.29
N PHE A 139 -1.35 -2.61 -3.20
CA PHE A 139 -2.19 -2.50 -4.39
C PHE A 139 -1.82 -1.30 -5.26
N ASP A 140 -1.48 -0.16 -4.65
CA ASP A 140 -1.05 1.03 -5.39
C ASP A 140 0.30 0.84 -6.09
N ILE A 141 1.26 0.15 -5.45
CA ILE A 141 2.54 -0.21 -6.08
C ILE A 141 2.30 -1.09 -7.31
N VAL A 142 1.43 -2.10 -7.21
CA VAL A 142 1.09 -2.96 -8.35
C VAL A 142 0.41 -2.16 -9.46
N ARG A 143 -0.46 -1.20 -9.11
CA ARG A 143 -1.11 -0.31 -10.07
C ARG A 143 -0.11 0.59 -10.78
N LEU A 144 0.87 1.13 -10.06
CA LEU A 144 1.97 1.92 -10.62
C LEU A 144 2.85 1.06 -11.56
N GLN A 145 3.19 -0.16 -11.15
CA GLN A 145 3.95 -1.09 -11.99
C GLN A 145 3.21 -1.42 -13.27
N LYS A 146 1.90 -1.69 -13.19
CA LYS A 146 1.06 -1.90 -14.38
C LYS A 146 1.10 -0.68 -15.30
N LYS A 147 0.87 0.52 -14.76
CA LYS A 147 0.88 1.75 -15.57
C LYS A 147 2.24 1.95 -16.26
N LEU A 148 3.34 1.65 -15.57
CA LEU A 148 4.68 1.83 -16.11
C LEU A 148 4.97 0.83 -17.25
N ILE A 149 4.47 -0.40 -17.14
CA ILE A 149 4.51 -1.40 -18.21
C ILE A 149 3.65 -0.95 -19.41
N ASP A 150 2.42 -0.51 -19.16
CA ASP A 150 1.50 -0.04 -20.21
C ASP A 150 2.11 1.19 -20.94
N ASP A 151 2.67 2.16 -20.21
CA ASP A 151 3.34 3.34 -20.77
C ASP A 151 4.60 2.96 -21.58
N SER A 152 5.35 1.93 -21.16
CA SER A 152 6.50 1.42 -21.94
C SER A 152 6.06 0.72 -23.22
N GLY A 153 4.97 -0.04 -23.20
CA GLY A 153 4.41 -0.67 -24.39
C GLY A 153 3.95 0.37 -25.44
N ILE A 154 3.31 1.45 -24.98
CA ILE A 154 2.89 2.56 -25.86
C ILE A 154 4.12 3.26 -26.49
N ARG A 155 5.21 3.42 -25.73
CA ARG A 155 6.46 3.99 -26.26
C ARG A 155 7.09 3.09 -27.32
N ASP A 156 7.14 1.78 -27.07
CA ASP A 156 7.69 0.80 -28.01
C ASP A 156 6.85 0.75 -29.30
N GLU A 157 5.53 0.81 -29.20
CA GLU A 157 4.63 0.91 -30.37
C GLU A 157 4.85 2.22 -31.16
N GLN A 158 5.01 3.35 -30.47
CA GLN A 158 5.29 4.63 -31.12
C GLN A 158 6.65 4.64 -31.80
N ASP A 159 7.68 4.05 -31.19
CA ASP A 159 9.02 4.00 -31.76
C ASP A 159 9.08 2.98 -32.92
N ALA A 160 8.35 1.87 -32.85
CA ALA A 160 8.15 0.97 -33.99
C ALA A 160 7.44 1.66 -35.16
N ALA A 161 6.36 2.41 -34.88
CA ALA A 161 5.63 3.16 -35.91
C ALA A 161 6.47 4.26 -36.55
N LYS A 162 7.29 4.98 -35.76
CA LYS A 162 8.25 5.97 -36.29
C LYS A 162 9.32 5.31 -37.15
N LYS A 163 9.80 4.13 -36.75
CA LYS A 163 10.81 3.39 -37.51
C LYS A 163 10.24 2.93 -38.86
N GLU A 164 9.06 2.32 -38.88
CA GLU A 164 8.37 1.95 -40.12
C GLU A 164 8.09 3.17 -41.01
N ALA A 165 7.65 4.29 -40.43
CA ALA A 165 7.43 5.52 -41.19
C ALA A 165 8.73 6.04 -41.81
N SER A 166 9.85 6.01 -41.06
CA SER A 166 11.15 6.42 -41.58
C SER A 166 11.67 5.48 -42.67
N GLU A 167 11.44 4.17 -42.54
CA GLU A 167 11.79 3.16 -43.55
C GLU A 167 10.96 3.37 -44.82
N LYS A 168 9.65 3.61 -44.71
CA LYS A 168 8.77 3.91 -45.86
C LYS A 168 9.17 5.22 -46.55
N VAL A 169 9.50 6.27 -45.79
CA VAL A 169 9.98 7.55 -46.36
C VAL A 169 11.32 7.36 -47.07
N THR A 170 12.22 6.57 -46.50
CA THR A 170 13.52 6.28 -47.11
C THR A 170 13.34 5.45 -48.38
N ALA A 171 12.45 4.45 -48.37
CA ALA A 171 12.09 3.66 -49.55
C ALA A 171 11.44 4.52 -50.65
N MET A 172 10.56 5.46 -50.30
CA MET A 172 9.98 6.41 -51.25
C MET A 172 11.07 7.31 -51.86
N LYS A 173 12.00 7.83 -51.04
CA LYS A 173 13.13 8.64 -51.54
C LYS A 173 14.07 7.85 -52.44
N SER A 174 14.37 6.60 -52.09
CA SER A 174 15.27 5.74 -52.89
C SER A 174 14.59 5.19 -54.14
N SER A 175 13.26 5.09 -54.16
CA SER A 175 12.50 4.67 -55.34
C SER A 175 12.48 5.70 -56.49
N GLY A 176 12.97 6.92 -56.26
CA GLY A 176 13.16 7.90 -57.32
C GLY A 176 11.87 8.32 -58.05
N LEU A 177 10.70 8.12 -57.43
CA LEU A 177 9.40 8.47 -58.00
C LEU A 177 9.34 9.98 -58.25
N LYS A 178 9.57 10.39 -59.52
CA LYS A 178 9.22 11.72 -59.99
C LYS A 178 7.70 11.86 -59.91
N ALA A 179 7.23 12.99 -59.36
CA ALA A 179 5.82 13.31 -59.34
C ALA A 179 5.24 13.11 -60.76
N PRO A 180 4.08 12.42 -60.90
CA PRO A 180 3.42 12.32 -62.19
C PRO A 180 3.24 13.74 -62.74
N PRO A 181 3.54 13.98 -64.04
CA PRO A 181 3.35 15.31 -64.60
C PRO A 181 1.91 15.75 -64.35
N ALA A 182 1.76 16.90 -63.68
CA ALA A 182 0.45 17.46 -63.38
C ALA A 182 -0.35 17.52 -64.68
N SER A 183 -1.52 16.89 -64.71
CA SER A 183 -2.39 16.95 -65.89
C SER A 183 -2.63 18.42 -66.23
N PRO A 184 -2.46 18.84 -67.49
CA PRO A 184 -2.69 20.23 -67.86
C PRO A 184 -4.08 20.65 -67.40
N ILE A 185 -4.14 21.74 -66.64
CA ILE A 185 -5.37 22.32 -66.11
C ILE A 185 -6.28 22.56 -67.31
N GLN A 186 -7.35 21.76 -67.46
CA GLN A 186 -8.36 22.04 -68.45
C GLN A 186 -9.09 23.32 -68.01
N PRO A 187 -9.06 24.41 -68.78
CA PRO A 187 -9.87 25.57 -68.48
C PRO A 187 -11.33 25.15 -68.57
N TRP A 188 -12.09 25.46 -67.53
CA TRP A 188 -13.52 25.21 -67.45
C TRP A 188 -14.19 25.83 -68.69
N SER A 189 -14.74 25.00 -69.58
CA SER A 189 -15.52 25.48 -70.72
C SER A 189 -16.90 25.93 -70.23
N ASN A 190 -17.21 27.21 -70.40
CA ASN A 190 -18.54 27.77 -70.19
C ASN A 190 -19.59 27.11 -71.07
#